data_AF-A0A229GYJ5-F1
#
_entry.id   AF-A0A229GYJ5-F1
#
_cell.length_a   1.000
_cell.length_b   1.000
_cell.length_c   1.000
_cell.angle_alpha   90.00
_cell.angle_beta   90.00
_cell.angle_gamma   90.00
#
_symmetry.space_group_name_H-M   'P 1'
#
loop_
_entity.id
_entity.type
_entity.pdbx_description
1 polymer ?
#
loop_
_entity_poly.entity_id
_entity_poly.type
_entity_poly.pdbx_seq_one_letter_code
_entity_poly.pdbx_strand_id
1 'polypeptide(L)'
;MPRTRTPVVPGWFTTEGEEFRLLGTRCRACGSVFFPREDSFCRSPGCASTELDEVPLSRRGRVWSYTDGRYRPPAPYVSDPDAEWRPYTLIAVELAAERMVVLGQGAPGVTLADLAVGMEVEAVPGVLNEDAEQIWTTWNWRPVVPVTPVVPVVPVVPVTGERS
;
A
#
# COMPACT_ATOMS: atom_id res chain seq x y z
N MET A 1 27.03 12.32 -12.63
CA MET A 1 26.25 11.42 -13.51
C MET A 1 24.80 11.43 -13.03
N PRO A 2 23.79 11.33 -13.91
CA PRO A 2 22.40 11.18 -13.46
C PRO A 2 22.25 9.83 -12.73
N ARG A 3 21.50 9.80 -11.62
CA ARG A 3 21.24 8.56 -10.89
C ARG A 3 20.25 7.67 -11.64
N THR A 4 20.47 6.36 -11.59
CA THR A 4 19.59 5.36 -12.23
C THR A 4 18.39 5.05 -11.34
N ARG A 5 17.18 5.00 -11.90
CA ARG A 5 15.95 4.63 -11.16
C ARG A 5 15.57 3.19 -11.48
N THR A 6 15.53 2.34 -10.45
CA THR A 6 15.30 0.90 -10.59
C THR A 6 14.13 0.45 -9.71
N PRO A 7 13.08 -0.18 -10.27
CA PRO A 7 12.00 -0.78 -9.48
C PRO A 7 12.54 -1.82 -8.49
N VAL A 8 12.11 -1.76 -7.23
CA VAL A 8 12.47 -2.77 -6.22
C VAL A 8 11.98 -4.17 -6.58
N VAL A 9 10.85 -4.24 -7.30
CA VAL A 9 10.37 -5.47 -7.93
C VAL A 9 9.90 -5.14 -9.35
N PRO A 10 10.62 -5.59 -10.39
CA PRO A 10 10.20 -5.37 -11.78
C PRO A 10 8.81 -5.94 -12.07
N GLY A 11 8.02 -5.20 -12.85
CA GLY A 11 6.71 -5.67 -13.34
C GLY A 11 5.57 -5.63 -12.33
N TRP A 12 5.74 -5.01 -11.15
CA TRP A 12 4.68 -4.85 -10.15
C TRP A 12 3.94 -3.52 -10.25
N PHE A 13 4.48 -2.57 -11.00
CA PHE A 13 3.89 -1.27 -11.22
C PHE A 13 4.40 -0.66 -12.52
N THR A 14 3.60 0.22 -13.11
CA THR A 14 4.03 1.05 -14.23
C THR A 14 5.07 2.07 -13.77
N THR A 15 5.82 2.64 -14.71
CA THR A 15 6.81 3.69 -14.42
C THR A 15 6.13 5.00 -14.01
N GLU A 16 6.94 6.00 -13.66
CA GLU A 16 6.49 7.33 -13.20
C GLU A 16 5.50 8.01 -14.15
N GLY A 17 4.65 8.89 -13.61
CA GLY A 17 3.69 9.69 -14.37
C GLY A 17 2.28 9.66 -13.78
N GLU A 18 1.35 10.36 -14.42
CA GLU A 18 -0.06 10.45 -13.99
C GLU A 18 -0.82 9.12 -14.14
N GLU A 19 -0.31 8.21 -14.97
CA GLU A 19 -0.82 6.86 -15.22
C GLU A 19 -0.13 5.78 -14.36
N PHE A 20 0.42 6.15 -13.20
CA PHE A 20 1.02 5.18 -12.28
C PHE A 20 -0.03 4.18 -11.78
N ARG A 21 0.24 2.89 -11.95
CA ARG A 21 -0.65 1.79 -11.57
C ARG A 21 0.16 0.64 -11.02
N LEU A 22 -0.39 -0.03 -10.02
CA LEU A 22 0.05 -1.37 -9.67
C LEU A 22 -0.37 -2.34 -10.78
N LEU A 23 0.47 -3.34 -11.02
CA LEU A 23 0.26 -4.40 -11.99
C LEU A 23 0.08 -5.71 -11.25
N GLY A 24 -1.04 -6.37 -11.50
CA GLY A 24 -1.32 -7.72 -11.04
C GLY A 24 -1.55 -8.66 -12.21
N THR A 25 -2.01 -9.87 -11.91
CA THR A 25 -2.46 -10.81 -12.95
C THR A 25 -3.89 -11.24 -12.73
N ARG A 26 -4.62 -11.51 -13.83
CA ARG A 26 -5.99 -12.00 -13.83
C ARG A 26 -6.05 -13.34 -14.54
N CYS A 27 -6.63 -14.34 -13.88
CA CYS A 27 -6.86 -15.63 -14.51
C CYS A 27 -7.94 -15.55 -15.59
N ARG A 28 -7.63 -16.03 -16.80
CA ARG A 28 -8.59 -16.06 -17.92
C ARG A 28 -9.79 -16.96 -17.66
N ALA A 29 -9.59 -18.05 -16.93
CA ALA A 29 -10.62 -19.05 -16.71
C ALA A 29 -11.63 -18.64 -15.62
N CYS A 30 -11.18 -18.10 -14.49
CA CYS A 30 -12.05 -17.81 -13.34
C CYS A 30 -12.15 -16.33 -12.96
N GLY A 31 -11.36 -15.46 -13.58
CA GLY A 31 -11.36 -14.02 -13.31
C GLY A 31 -10.69 -13.59 -12.00
N SER A 32 -10.15 -14.52 -11.20
CA SER A 32 -9.41 -14.19 -9.98
C SER A 32 -8.21 -13.28 -10.28
N VAL A 33 -8.02 -12.25 -9.46
CA VAL A 33 -6.94 -11.26 -9.59
C VAL A 33 -5.92 -11.45 -8.47
N PHE A 34 -4.63 -11.33 -8.78
CA PHE A 34 -3.52 -11.58 -7.85
C PHE A 34 -2.59 -10.37 -7.75
N PHE A 35 -2.30 -9.98 -6.50
CA PHE A 35 -1.21 -9.09 -6.12
C PHE A 35 -0.61 -9.55 -4.77
N PRO A 36 0.72 -9.74 -4.62
CA PRO A 36 1.74 -9.79 -5.65
C PRO A 36 1.36 -10.63 -6.87
N ARG A 37 1.85 -10.23 -8.05
CA ARG A 37 1.52 -10.92 -9.31
C ARG A 37 1.85 -12.41 -9.23
N GLU A 38 1.00 -13.22 -9.83
CA GLU A 38 1.20 -14.65 -10.02
C GLU A 38 1.35 -14.92 -11.51
N ASP A 39 2.41 -15.62 -11.91
CA ASP A 39 2.74 -15.83 -13.32
C ASP A 39 2.77 -17.32 -13.72
N SER A 40 2.63 -18.24 -12.76
CA SER A 40 2.75 -19.68 -13.00
C SER A 40 1.40 -20.38 -13.14
N PHE A 41 0.51 -20.22 -12.15
CA PHE A 41 -0.81 -20.87 -12.16
C PHE A 41 -1.81 -20.16 -11.26
N CYS A 42 -3.10 -20.35 -11.53
CA CYS A 42 -4.17 -19.78 -10.72
C CYS A 42 -4.20 -20.43 -9.33
N ARG A 43 -4.02 -19.62 -8.28
CA ARG A 43 -4.14 -20.07 -6.89
C ARG A 43 -5.57 -20.10 -6.34
N SER A 44 -6.57 -19.81 -7.18
CA SER A 44 -7.98 -19.88 -6.78
C SER A 44 -8.37 -21.34 -6.56
N PRO A 45 -8.95 -21.71 -5.40
CA PRO A 45 -9.49 -23.04 -5.19
C PRO A 45 -10.47 -23.42 -6.31
N GLY A 46 -10.34 -24.64 -6.83
CA GLY A 46 -11.18 -25.14 -7.93
C GLY A 46 -10.81 -24.64 -9.33
N CYS A 47 -9.72 -23.88 -9.49
CA CYS A 47 -9.20 -23.49 -10.80
C CYS A 47 -7.80 -24.08 -11.01
N ALA A 48 -7.60 -24.81 -12.13
CA ALA A 48 -6.30 -25.38 -12.51
C ALA A 48 -5.66 -24.66 -13.72
N SER A 49 -6.15 -23.45 -14.06
CA SER A 49 -5.65 -22.70 -15.20
C SER A 49 -4.23 -22.18 -14.97
N THR A 50 -3.43 -22.18 -16.02
CA THR A 50 -2.10 -21.54 -16.08
C THR A 50 -2.12 -20.29 -16.96
N GLU A 51 -3.29 -19.87 -17.45
CA GLU A 51 -3.44 -18.69 -18.31
C GLU A 51 -3.80 -17.47 -17.46
N LEU A 52 -2.80 -16.60 -17.28
CA LEU A 52 -2.88 -15.38 -16.47
C LEU A 52 -2.49 -14.19 -17.36
N ASP A 53 -3.36 -13.18 -17.43
CA ASP A 53 -3.09 -11.93 -18.12
C ASP A 53 -2.60 -10.87 -17.13
N GLU A 54 -1.56 -10.13 -17.47
CA GLU A 54 -1.21 -8.92 -16.74
C GLU A 54 -2.34 -7.88 -16.85
N VAL A 55 -2.73 -7.29 -15.72
CA VAL A 55 -3.77 -6.26 -15.66
C VAL A 55 -3.36 -5.10 -14.75
N PRO A 56 -3.65 -3.84 -15.14
CA PRO A 56 -3.51 -2.71 -14.24
C PRO A 56 -4.60 -2.78 -13.17
N LEU A 57 -4.20 -2.67 -11.90
CA LEU A 57 -5.14 -2.64 -10.78
C LEU A 57 -5.80 -1.26 -10.66
N SER A 58 -6.86 -1.17 -9.86
CA SER A 58 -7.47 0.11 -9.48
C SER A 58 -6.44 1.11 -8.96
N ARG A 59 -6.46 2.34 -9.51
CA ARG A 59 -5.54 3.43 -9.09
C ARG A 59 -5.83 3.93 -7.68
N ARG A 60 -7.08 3.77 -7.23
CA ARG A 60 -7.60 4.26 -5.96
C ARG A 60 -8.23 3.13 -5.18
N GLY A 61 -8.19 3.27 -3.87
CA GLY A 61 -8.84 2.37 -2.94
C GLY A 61 -9.19 3.09 -1.65
N ARG A 62 -9.60 2.32 -0.65
CA ARG A 62 -9.96 2.85 0.67
C ARG A 62 -9.02 2.32 1.75
N VAL A 63 -8.66 3.16 2.71
CA VAL A 63 -7.87 2.74 3.86
C VAL A 63 -8.63 1.65 4.63
N TRP A 64 -8.07 0.45 4.66
CA TRP A 64 -8.57 -0.67 5.45
C TRP A 64 -7.99 -0.63 6.88
N SER A 65 -6.69 -0.38 6.99
CA SER A 65 -5.99 -0.10 8.25
C SER A 65 -4.72 0.70 8.00
N TYR A 66 -4.17 1.32 9.05
CA TYR A 66 -2.93 2.09 8.97
C TYR A 66 -2.21 2.12 10.33
N THR A 67 -0.89 2.25 10.29
CA THR A 67 -0.01 2.32 11.46
C THR A 67 1.29 3.05 11.10
N ASP A 68 2.15 3.36 12.06
CA ASP A 68 3.49 3.89 11.81
C ASP A 68 4.59 3.03 12.45
N GLY A 69 5.69 2.86 11.71
CA GLY A 69 6.87 2.13 12.18
C GLY A 69 7.72 3.00 13.11
N ARG A 70 7.38 3.07 14.41
CA ARG A 70 8.07 3.96 15.38
C ARG A 70 9.39 3.42 15.92
N TYR A 71 9.76 2.21 15.56
CA TYR A 71 11.03 1.61 15.92
C TYR A 71 11.71 1.06 14.67
N ARG A 72 13.04 1.10 14.68
CA ARG A 72 13.86 0.51 13.62
C ARG A 72 13.58 -0.99 13.56
N PRO A 73 13.22 -1.55 12.39
CA PRO A 73 13.06 -2.98 12.22
C PRO A 73 14.36 -3.71 12.57
N PRO A 74 14.28 -4.88 13.24
CA PRO A 74 15.45 -5.68 13.50
C PRO A 74 16.05 -6.22 12.19
N ALA A 75 17.30 -6.70 12.26
CA ALA A 75 17.90 -7.49 11.18
C ALA A 75 16.93 -8.64 10.78
N PRO A 76 16.81 -8.98 9.49
CA PRO A 76 17.71 -8.63 8.37
C PRO A 76 17.34 -7.34 7.61
N TYR A 77 16.45 -6.49 8.14
CA TYR A 77 16.11 -5.23 7.48
C TYR A 77 17.35 -4.33 7.38
N VAL A 78 17.76 -4.03 6.15
CA VAL A 78 18.92 -3.18 5.89
C VAL A 78 18.52 -1.73 6.18
N SER A 79 19.11 -1.17 7.25
CA SER A 79 19.02 0.25 7.56
C SER A 79 20.34 0.71 8.15
N ASP A 80 20.72 1.96 7.89
CA ASP A 80 21.91 2.56 8.48
C ASP A 80 21.72 2.68 10.01
N PRO A 81 22.52 1.96 10.82
CA PRO A 81 22.38 1.99 12.28
C PRO A 81 22.68 3.37 12.88
N ASP A 82 23.50 4.18 12.20
CA ASP A 82 23.95 5.49 12.67
C ASP A 82 22.99 6.63 12.25
N ALA A 83 22.12 6.38 11.27
CA ALA A 83 21.10 7.34 10.85
C ALA A 83 19.98 7.51 11.90
N GLU A 84 19.45 8.72 12.05
CA GLU A 84 18.28 8.98 12.89
C GLU A 84 17.06 8.16 12.39
N TRP A 85 16.38 7.43 13.28
CA TRP A 85 15.17 6.69 12.92
C TRP A 85 14.00 7.65 12.70
N ARG A 86 13.43 7.63 11.50
CA ARG A 86 12.23 8.39 11.17
C ARG A 86 11.04 7.44 10.98
N PRO A 87 9.96 7.59 11.77
CA PRO A 87 8.75 6.81 11.55
C PRO A 87 8.21 7.05 10.14
N TYR A 88 7.77 5.97 9.50
CA TYR A 88 7.03 6.03 8.26
C TYR A 88 5.67 5.37 8.45
N THR A 89 4.67 5.92 7.77
CA THR A 89 3.31 5.43 7.81
C THR A 89 3.18 4.20 6.89
N LEU A 90 2.53 3.16 7.36
CA LEU A 90 2.11 1.99 6.61
C LEU A 90 0.60 2.03 6.45
N ILE A 91 0.12 1.81 5.22
CA ILE A 91 -1.28 1.90 4.86
C ILE A 91 -1.67 0.62 4.12
N ALA A 92 -2.66 -0.09 4.65
CA ALA A 92 -3.31 -1.20 3.99
C ALA A 92 -4.56 -0.66 3.27
N VAL A 93 -4.62 -0.84 1.95
CA VAL A 93 -5.65 -0.23 1.10
C VAL A 93 -6.48 -1.31 0.43
N GLU A 94 -7.79 -1.28 0.65
CA GLU A 94 -8.74 -2.13 -0.05
C GLU A 94 -8.98 -1.62 -1.47
N LEU A 95 -8.73 -2.49 -2.45
CA LEU A 95 -9.08 -2.33 -3.84
C LEU A 95 -10.35 -3.16 -4.12
N ALA A 96 -11.51 -2.50 -4.04
CA ALA A 96 -12.80 -3.19 -4.01
C ALA A 96 -13.12 -3.96 -5.31
N ALA A 97 -12.71 -3.45 -6.47
CA ALA A 97 -12.94 -4.13 -7.75
C ALA A 97 -12.17 -5.45 -7.83
N GLU A 98 -10.98 -5.50 -7.22
CA GLU A 98 -10.09 -6.64 -7.16
C GLU A 98 -10.30 -7.53 -5.93
N ARG A 99 -11.11 -7.08 -4.95
CA ARG A 99 -11.41 -7.77 -3.68
C ARG A 99 -10.14 -8.16 -2.91
N MET A 100 -9.18 -7.23 -2.84
CA MET A 100 -7.91 -7.44 -2.15
C MET A 100 -7.50 -6.22 -1.33
N VAL A 101 -6.60 -6.44 -0.37
CA VAL A 101 -5.96 -5.39 0.41
C VAL A 101 -4.47 -5.36 0.06
N VAL A 102 -3.98 -4.19 -0.36
CA VAL A 102 -2.58 -3.98 -0.74
C VAL A 102 -1.90 -3.07 0.27
N LEU A 103 -0.79 -3.57 0.85
CA LEU A 103 0.03 -2.82 1.79
C LEU A 103 1.02 -1.91 1.03
N GLY A 104 1.26 -0.71 1.53
CA GLY A 104 2.30 0.19 1.04
C GLY A 104 2.66 1.25 2.08
N GLN A 105 3.76 1.98 1.87
CA GLN A 105 4.06 3.14 2.70
C GLN A 105 3.19 4.33 2.33
N GLY A 106 2.93 5.23 3.27
CA GLY A 106 2.39 6.55 2.97
C GLY A 106 3.39 7.37 2.16
N ALA A 107 2.91 8.23 1.28
CA ALA A 107 3.78 9.19 0.58
C ALA A 107 4.53 10.08 1.60
N PRO A 108 5.71 10.63 1.26
CA PRO A 108 6.48 11.48 2.18
C PRO A 108 5.62 12.58 2.80
N GLY A 109 5.65 12.68 4.13
CA GLY A 109 4.87 13.64 4.91
C GLY A 109 3.49 13.14 5.35
N VAL A 110 2.96 12.05 4.81
CA VAL A 110 1.70 11.44 5.28
C VAL A 110 1.91 10.83 6.67
N THR A 111 1.14 11.30 7.63
CA THR A 111 1.15 10.84 9.03
C THR A 111 -0.17 10.15 9.39
N LEU A 112 -0.24 9.58 10.60
CA LEU A 112 -1.49 9.01 11.13
C LEU A 112 -2.62 10.04 11.25
N ALA A 113 -2.29 11.33 11.43
CA ALA A 113 -3.27 12.41 11.56
C ALA A 113 -3.97 12.73 10.24
N ASP A 114 -3.36 12.37 9.11
CA ASP A 114 -3.89 12.59 7.77
C ASP A 114 -4.81 11.44 7.32
N LEU A 115 -4.99 10.40 8.14
CA LEU A 115 -5.63 9.15 7.76
C LEU A 115 -6.81 8.79 8.67
N ALA A 116 -7.78 8.11 8.06
CA ALA A 116 -8.93 7.51 8.71
C ALA A 116 -9.33 6.26 7.92
N VAL A 117 -9.84 5.23 8.60
CA VAL A 117 -10.40 4.05 7.94
C VAL A 117 -11.54 4.47 7.02
N GLY A 118 -11.58 3.91 5.80
CA GLY A 118 -12.54 4.24 4.75
C GLY A 118 -12.18 5.44 3.86
N MET A 119 -11.14 6.21 4.24
CA MET A 119 -10.64 7.34 3.43
C MET A 119 -10.15 6.88 2.06
N GLU A 120 -10.44 7.65 1.01
CA GLU A 120 -9.93 7.37 -0.33
C GLU A 120 -8.46 7.80 -0.46
N VAL A 121 -7.64 6.87 -0.94
CA VAL A 121 -6.22 7.08 -1.23
C VAL A 121 -5.91 6.58 -2.64
N GLU A 122 -4.83 7.09 -3.23
CA GLU A 122 -4.36 6.69 -4.55
C GLU A 122 -2.91 6.19 -4.50
N ALA A 123 -2.61 5.22 -5.36
CA ALA A 123 -1.25 4.75 -5.56
C ALA A 123 -0.45 5.80 -6.32
N VAL A 124 0.75 6.12 -5.84
CA VAL A 124 1.68 7.07 -6.46
C VAL A 124 3.10 6.47 -6.51
N PRO A 125 3.97 6.94 -7.42
CA PRO A 125 5.38 6.56 -7.39
C PRO A 125 6.01 6.89 -6.04
N GLY A 126 6.81 5.96 -5.52
CA GLY A 126 7.54 6.08 -4.26
C GLY A 126 9.02 5.79 -4.44
N VAL A 127 9.82 6.20 -3.46
CA VAL A 127 11.24 5.86 -3.33
C VAL A 127 11.39 5.04 -2.05
N LEU A 128 11.94 3.83 -2.17
CA LEU A 128 12.21 2.97 -1.01
C LEU A 128 13.57 3.29 -0.40
N ASN A 129 14.57 3.53 -1.24
CA ASN A 129 15.94 3.83 -0.83
C ASN A 129 16.68 4.58 -1.94
N GLU A 130 17.79 5.25 -1.62
CA GLU A 130 18.69 5.86 -2.60
C GLU A 130 20.14 5.87 -2.10
N ASP A 131 21.09 5.85 -3.05
CA ASP A 131 22.50 6.09 -2.81
C ASP A 131 23.07 7.08 -3.86
N ALA A 132 24.41 7.16 -3.97
CA ALA A 132 25.08 8.08 -4.89
C ALA A 132 24.80 7.77 -6.37
N GLU A 133 24.49 6.53 -6.72
CA GLU A 133 24.36 6.03 -8.09
C GLU A 133 22.93 5.62 -8.45
N GLN A 134 22.15 5.14 -7.48
CA GLN A 134 20.88 4.48 -7.70
C GLN A 134 19.76 4.98 -6.79
N ILE A 135 18.55 5.01 -7.35
CA ILE A 135 17.28 5.26 -6.63
C ILE A 135 16.41 4.02 -6.83
N TRP A 136 16.04 3.37 -5.72
CA TRP A 136 15.12 2.25 -5.74
C TRP A 136 13.67 2.73 -5.63
N THR A 137 12.89 2.50 -6.68
CA THR A 137 11.50 2.96 -6.76
C THR A 137 10.51 1.89 -6.32
N THR A 138 9.38 2.33 -5.75
CA THR A 138 8.27 1.50 -5.27
C THR A 138 6.94 2.25 -5.46
N TRP A 139 5.85 1.80 -4.84
CA TRP A 139 4.61 2.55 -4.70
C TRP A 139 4.45 3.10 -3.27
N ASN A 140 3.81 4.26 -3.19
CA ASN A 140 3.29 4.81 -1.95
C ASN A 140 1.77 5.05 -2.07
N TRP A 141 1.11 5.24 -0.94
CA TRP A 141 -0.29 5.63 -0.85
C TRP A 141 -0.40 7.09 -0.45
N ARG A 142 -1.23 7.86 -1.18
CA ARG A 142 -1.48 9.28 -0.93
C ARG A 142 -2.98 9.54 -0.73
N PRO A 143 -3.41 10.25 0.32
CA PRO A 143 -4.78 10.76 0.42
C PRO A 143 -5.17 11.59 -0.81
N VAL A 144 -6.36 11.32 -1.38
CA VAL A 144 -6.85 12.03 -2.57
C VAL A 144 -7.28 13.47 -2.25
N VAL A 145 -7.65 13.73 -1.00
CA VAL A 145 -7.97 15.07 -0.48
C VAL A 145 -7.27 15.27 0.86
N PRO A 146 -6.73 16.47 1.16
CA PRO A 146 -6.30 16.79 2.52
C PRO A 146 -7.54 16.81 3.42
N VAL A 147 -7.55 16.00 4.48
CA VAL A 147 -8.72 15.91 5.36
C VAL A 147 -8.57 16.89 6.51
N THR A 148 -9.57 17.76 6.67
CA THR A 148 -9.85 18.42 7.95
C THR A 148 -10.29 17.34 8.93
N PRO A 149 -9.61 17.14 10.06
CA PRO A 149 -9.86 16.00 10.94
C PRO A 149 -11.30 16.06 11.47
N VAL A 150 -12.10 15.05 11.16
CA VAL A 150 -13.39 14.82 11.81
C VAL A 150 -13.10 13.88 12.97
N VAL A 151 -13.06 14.41 14.19
CA VAL A 151 -12.92 13.61 15.40
C VAL A 151 -14.19 12.76 15.53
N PRO A 152 -14.13 11.43 15.45
CA PRO A 152 -15.30 10.60 15.70
C PRO A 152 -15.67 10.74 17.17
N VAL A 153 -16.82 11.36 17.44
CA VAL A 153 -17.42 11.34 18.77
C VAL A 153 -17.93 9.91 18.98
N VAL A 154 -17.17 9.11 19.72
CA VAL A 154 -17.68 7.83 20.21
C VAL A 154 -18.75 8.15 21.25
N PRO A 155 -20.03 7.79 21.03
CA PRO A 155 -21.06 8.03 22.03
C PRO A 155 -20.72 7.24 23.29
N VAL A 156 -20.49 7.93 24.39
CA VAL A 156 -20.35 7.31 25.72
C VAL A 156 -21.73 6.78 26.10
N VAL A 157 -21.88 5.46 26.11
CA VAL A 157 -23.09 4.82 26.64
C VAL A 157 -23.02 4.92 28.18
N PRO A 158 -23.95 5.62 28.84
CA PRO A 158 -23.96 5.71 30.30
C PRO A 158 -24.26 4.33 30.88
N VAL A 159 -23.38 3.84 31.76
CA VAL A 159 -23.62 2.63 32.55
C VAL A 159 -24.60 3.01 33.66
N THR A 160 -25.87 2.65 33.52
CA THR A 160 -26.85 2.75 34.62
C THR A 160 -26.57 1.62 35.61
N GLY A 161 -25.74 1.92 36.60
CA GLY A 161 -25.56 1.04 37.76
C GLY A 161 -26.76 1.16 38.70
N GLU A 162 -27.74 0.27 38.57
CA GLU A 162 -28.68 -0.02 39.65
C GLU A 162 -27.90 -0.71 40.77
N ARG A 163 -27.70 0.01 41.89
CA ARG A 163 -27.22 -0.57 43.13
C ARG A 163 -28.42 -1.20 43.84
N SER A 164 -28.37 -2.51 44.05
CA SER A 164 -29.17 -3.21 45.07
C SER A 164 -28.50 -3.10 46.43
#